data_AF-L8JP86-F1
#
_entry.id   AF-L8JP86-F1
#
_cell.length_a   1.000
_cell.length_b   1.000
_cell.length_c   1.000
_cell.angle_alpha   90.00
_cell.angle_beta   90.00
_cell.angle_gamma   90.00
#
_symmetry.space_group_name_H-M   'P 1'
#
loop_
_entity.id
_entity.type
_entity.pdbx_description
1 polymer ?
#
loop_
_entity_poly.entity_id
_entity_poly.type
_entity_poly.pdbx_seq_one_letter_code
_entity_poly.pdbx_strand_id
1 'polypeptide(L)' 'MDVFPLEEIKRVVNEQLEDVEYREKRARSPKMKRALKHSVKFWKSVKHHLNNPNRNIDYVNLDGDPLLM' A
#
# COMPACT_ATOMS: atom_id res chain seq x y z
N MET A 1 -2.68 22.57 -7.94
CA MET A 1 -2.65 21.15 -7.58
C MET A 1 -3.25 20.39 -8.73
N ASP A 2 -2.49 19.49 -9.35
CA ASP A 2 -3.03 18.62 -10.38
C ASP A 2 -3.96 17.60 -9.72
N VAL A 3 -5.24 17.65 -10.09
CA VAL A 3 -6.24 16.71 -9.58
C VAL A 3 -6.24 15.51 -10.52
N PHE A 4 -5.69 14.40 -10.06
CA PHE A 4 -5.74 13.14 -10.80
C PHE A 4 -7.12 12.48 -10.66
N PRO A 5 -7.72 11.96 -11.75
CA PRO A 5 -8.96 11.20 -11.65
C PRO A 5 -8.79 9.96 -10.76
N LEU A 6 -9.76 9.73 -9.86
CA LEU A 6 -9.74 8.58 -8.93
C LEU A 6 -9.61 7.24 -9.66
N GLU A 7 -10.25 7.10 -10.81
CA GLU A 7 -10.19 5.88 -11.63
C GLU A 7 -8.78 5.60 -12.17
N GLU A 8 -8.04 6.66 -12.52
CA GLU A 8 -6.65 6.52 -12.95
C GLU A 8 -5.76 6.05 -11.79
N ILE A 9 -5.95 6.62 -10.60
CA ILE A 9 -5.23 6.21 -9.39
C ILE A 9 -5.51 4.74 -9.06
N LYS A 10 -6.79 4.31 -9.11
CA LYS A 10 -7.17 2.91 -8.89
C LYS A 10 -6.51 1.97 -9.89
N ARG A 11 -6.47 2.36 -11.17
CA ARG A 11 -5.80 1.57 -12.23
C ARG A 11 -4.32 1.38 -11.90
N VAL A 12 -3.59 2.46 -11.64
CA VAL A 12 -2.16 2.40 -11.31
C VAL A 12 -1.92 1.53 -10.07
N VAL A 13 -2.72 1.68 -9.02
CA VAL A 13 -2.59 0.86 -7.80
C VAL A 13 -2.80 -0.63 -8.10
N ASN A 14 -3.75 -0.99 -8.96
CA ASN A 14 -3.96 -2.39 -9.35
C ASN A 14 -2.77 -2.92 -10.16
N GLU A 15 -2.27 -2.18 -11.14
CA GLU A 15 -1.09 -2.55 -11.93
C GLU A 15 0.15 -2.77 -11.06
N GLN A 16 0.39 -1.87 -10.10
CA GLN A 16 1.51 -2.00 -9.16
C GLN A 16 1.35 -3.20 -8.23
N LEU A 17 0.12 -3.46 -7.75
CA LEU A 17 -0.15 -4.61 -6.90
C LEU A 17 0.12 -5.93 -7.66
N GLU A 18 -0.33 -6.03 -8.91
CA GLU A 18 -0.11 -7.20 -9.75
C GLU A 18 1.38 -7.45 -10.04
N ASP A 19 2.15 -6.40 -10.37
CA ASP A 19 3.61 -6.53 -10.59
C ASP A 19 4.32 -7.04 -9.34
N VAL A 20 4.03 -6.44 -8.18
CA VAL A 20 4.69 -6.81 -6.93
C VAL A 20 4.31 -8.23 -6.52
N GLU A 21 3.05 -8.65 -6.69
CA GLU A 21 2.62 -10.03 -6.42
C GLU A 21 3.29 -11.03 -7.36
N TYR A 22 3.43 -10.70 -8.64
CA TYR A 22 4.15 -11.54 -9.60
C TYR A 22 5.63 -11.68 -9.24
N ARG A 23 6.28 -10.58 -8.87
CA ARG A 23 7.69 -10.56 -8.43
C ARG A 23 7.89 -11.33 -7.14
N GLU A 24 6.96 -11.23 -6.18
CA GLU A 24 7.00 -11.97 -4.91
C GLU A 24 6.96 -13.48 -5.16
N LYS A 25 6.06 -13.95 -6.04
CA LYS A 25 5.93 -15.36 -6.41
C LYS A 25 7.19 -15.91 -7.08
N ARG A 26 7.88 -15.09 -7.87
CA ARG A 26 9.11 -15.48 -8.60
C ARG A 26 10.40 -15.24 -7.83
N ALA A 27 10.34 -14.57 -6.68
CA ALA A 27 11.53 -14.26 -5.89
C ALA A 27 12.18 -15.54 -5.33
N ARG A 28 13.41 -15.82 -5.78
CA ARG A 28 14.21 -16.97 -5.29
C ARG A 28 14.88 -16.70 -3.95
N SER A 29 15.26 -15.44 -3.67
CA SER A 29 15.95 -15.05 -2.44
C SER A 29 14.96 -14.82 -1.28
N PRO A 30 15.16 -15.46 -0.11
CA PRO A 30 14.31 -15.24 1.07
C PRO A 30 14.30 -13.79 1.59
N LYS A 31 15.40 -13.06 1.43
CA LYS A 31 15.48 -11.63 1.80
C LYS A 31 14.58 -10.80 0.89
N MET A 32 14.68 -11.03 -0.42
CA MET A 32 13.87 -10.33 -1.42
C MET A 32 12.38 -10.66 -1.29
N LYS A 33 12.05 -11.93 -1.05
CA LYS A 33 10.66 -12.36 -0.83
C LYS A 33 10.03 -11.68 0.38
N ARG A 34 10.78 -11.53 1.49
CA ARG A 34 10.33 -10.76 2.65
C ARG A 34 10.04 -9.30 2.30
N ALA A 35 10.95 -8.63 1.61
CA ALA A 35 10.75 -7.24 1.19
C ALA A 35 9.51 -7.08 0.30
N LEU A 36 9.36 -7.94 -0.72
CA LEU A 36 8.20 -7.92 -1.61
C LEU A 36 6.89 -8.22 -0.88
N LYS A 37 6.89 -9.11 0.12
CA LYS A 37 5.72 -9.36 0.97
C LYS A 37 5.27 -8.11 1.73
N HIS A 38 6.20 -7.26 2.18
CA HIS A 38 5.86 -5.95 2.77
C HIS A 38 5.25 -5.02 1.72
N SER A 39 5.83 -4.97 0.52
CA SER A 39 5.28 -4.18 -0.59
C SER A 39 3.86 -4.62 -0.99
N VAL A 40 3.57 -5.93 -1.06
CA VAL A 40 2.22 -6.45 -1.32
C VAL A 40 1.23 -5.99 -0.24
N LYS A 41 1.62 -6.05 1.03
CA LYS A 41 0.77 -5.58 2.14
C LYS A 41 0.45 -4.09 2.03
N PHE A 42 1.46 -3.28 1.70
CA PHE A 42 1.29 -1.85 1.50
C PHE A 42 0.27 -1.55 0.40
N TRP A 43 0.45 -2.11 -0.80
CA TRP A 43 -0.47 -1.87 -1.92
C TRP A 43 -1.89 -2.39 -1.66
N LYS A 44 -2.05 -3.49 -0.92
CA LYS A 44 -3.37 -3.97 -0.46
C LYS A 44 -4.05 -2.98 0.48
N SER A 45 -3.29 -2.35 1.39
CA SER A 45 -3.82 -1.29 2.26
C SER A 45 -4.24 -0.07 1.44
N VAL A 46 -3.39 0.41 0.52
CA VAL A 46 -3.73 1.54 -0.37
C VAL A 46 -5.02 1.25 -1.16
N LYS A 47 -5.12 0.08 -1.78
CA LYS A 47 -6.33 -0.36 -2.50
C LYS A 47 -7.56 -0.42 -1.59
N HIS A 48 -7.41 -0.88 -0.35
CA HIS A 48 -8.50 -0.92 0.61
C HIS A 48 -9.00 0.48 0.97
N HIS A 49 -8.10 1.43 1.23
CA HIS A 49 -8.45 2.82 1.56
C HIS A 49 -9.07 3.56 0.36
N LEU A 50 -8.57 3.34 -0.86
CA LEU A 50 -9.16 3.94 -2.06
C LEU A 50 -10.59 3.47 -2.33
N ASN A 51 -10.94 2.25 -1.93
CA ASN A 51 -12.28 1.69 -2.11
C ASN A 51 -13.20 1.91 -0.90
N ASN A 52 -12.65 2.32 0.25
CA ASN A 52 -13.40 2.59 1.48
C ASN A 52 -13.00 3.96 2.06
N PRO A 53 -13.37 5.07 1.39
CA PRO A 53 -13.00 6.41 1.84
C PRO A 53 -13.60 6.82 3.20
N ASN A 54 -14.63 6.10 3.68
CA ASN A 54 -15.41 6.44 4.87
C ASN A 54 -14.97 5.78 6.19
N ARG A 55 -13.78 5.17 6.27
CA ARG A 55 -13.21 4.88 7.59
C ARG A 55 -12.52 6.14 8.07
N ASN A 56 -13.12 6.82 9.06
CA ASN A 56 -12.50 7.89 9.84
C ASN A 56 -10.99 7.63 9.94
N ILE A 57 -10.22 8.34 9.12
CA ILE A 57 -8.80 8.46 9.32
C ILE A 57 -8.74 9.43 10.48
N ASP A 58 -8.86 8.90 11.70
CA ASP A 58 -8.28 9.55 12.85
C ASP A 58 -6.81 9.68 12.46
N TYR A 59 -6.43 10.86 11.97
CA TYR A 59 -5.05 11.21 11.78
C TYR A 59 -4.43 11.01 13.17
N VAL A 60 -3.78 9.86 13.37
CA VAL A 60 -2.98 9.65 14.56
C VAL A 60 -1.93 10.74 14.47
N ASN A 61 -2.10 11.78 15.29
CA ASN A 61 -1.11 12.83 15.44
C ASN A 61 0.22 12.12 15.66
N LEU A 62 1.12 12.21 14.68
CA LEU A 62 2.46 11.62 14.76
C LEU A 62 3.31 12.27 15.87
N ASP A 63 2.77 13.26 16.58
CA ASP A 63 3.38 13.95 17.71
C ASP A 63 3.03 13.33 19.08
N GLY A 64 2.42 12.14 19.12
CA GLY A 64 1.91 11.59 20.38
C GLY A 64 1.93 10.07 20.57
N ASP A 65 2.63 9.30 19.74
CA ASP A 65 2.66 7.83 19.93
C ASP A 65 3.71 7.44 21.00
N PRO A 66 3.30 6.97 22.20
CA PRO A 66 4.22 6.70 23.31
C PRO A 66 4.90 5.32 23.20
N LEU A 67 4.68 4.58 22.11
CA LEU A 67 5.26 3.25 21.86
C LEU A 67 6.65 3.29 21.19
N LEU A 68 7.24 4.48 21.06
CA LEU A 68 8.64 4.70 20.67
C LEU A 68 9.47 5.34 21.81
N MET A 69 9.09 5.12 23.08
CA MET A 69 10.01 5.29 24.22
C MET A 69 10.77 4.00 24.51
#